data_AF-A0A9E5G5Q9-F1
#
_entry.id   AF-A0A9E5G5Q9-F1
#
_cell.length_a   1.000
_cell.length_b   1.000
_cell.length_c   1.000
_cell.angle_alpha   90.00
_cell.angle_beta   90.00
_cell.angle_gamma   90.00
#
_symmetry.space_group_name_H-M   'P 1'
#
loop_
_entity.id
_entity.type
_entity.pdbx_description
1 polymer ?
#
loop_
_entity_poly.entity_id
_entity_poly.type
_entity_poly.pdbx_seq_one_letter_code
_entity_poly.pdbx_strand_id
1 'polypeptide(L)'
;MARTQASRKYQLTLNNPEKHDWSHEYIRNALGTFSGLIYWCMCDEIGEEGTPHTHLFIVFKNAVEFAALQKPFYGAHLEPSKGSNKENRDYIRKEGKWADSEKKETNIPETFEEYGELPPDRAEGVKETAAIYEMLKKKASNFEVMEVYPNAMNRQDKMDRTRQTLLEEEYKNVFRKLDVTYLWGKAGVGKTRSVMDEYVYENVYRVTDYTHPFDGYKGQNVIMFEEFRSNLPIGDMLNYLDGYPVELPCRYSNKQACYTKVYILSNIPLEQQYPNIQAEQHGTWLALLRRIHHIHELLPNAKDGDGWLQE
;
A
#
# COMPACT_ATOMS: atom_id res chain seq x y z
N MET A 1 15.28 32.84 -8.76
CA MET A 1 16.64 32.31 -9.01
C MET A 1 16.47 30.93 -9.63
N ALA A 2 17.07 30.68 -10.79
CA ALA A 2 17.00 29.35 -11.41
C ALA A 2 17.67 28.34 -10.49
N ARG A 3 16.97 27.24 -10.14
CA ARG A 3 17.58 26.13 -9.40
C ARG A 3 18.70 25.53 -10.26
N THR A 4 19.92 25.59 -9.77
CA THR A 4 21.06 24.83 -10.31
C THR A 4 20.78 23.33 -10.20
N GLN A 5 21.35 22.54 -11.10
CA GLN A 5 21.14 21.10 -11.13
C GLN A 5 21.73 20.46 -9.86
N ALA A 6 20.89 19.79 -9.09
CA ALA A 6 21.30 19.04 -7.89
C ALA A 6 21.20 17.54 -8.15
N SER A 7 22.24 16.80 -7.79
CA SER A 7 22.30 15.35 -7.92
C SER A 7 22.82 14.74 -6.63
N ARG A 8 22.56 13.44 -6.45
CA ARG A 8 23.13 12.66 -5.34
C ARG A 8 24.41 11.96 -5.74
N LYS A 9 24.69 11.86 -7.03
CA LYS A 9 25.87 11.19 -7.55
C LYS A 9 26.51 12.03 -8.65
N TYR A 10 27.82 12.09 -8.62
CA TYR A 10 28.64 12.90 -9.51
C TYR A 10 29.86 12.11 -9.94
N GLN A 11 30.24 12.30 -11.20
CA GLN A 11 31.55 11.92 -11.72
C GLN A 11 32.36 13.19 -11.98
N LEU A 12 33.62 13.16 -11.59
CA LEU A 12 34.57 14.23 -11.80
C LEU A 12 35.77 13.68 -12.56
N THR A 13 36.27 14.48 -13.50
CA THR A 13 37.57 14.27 -14.14
C THR A 13 38.45 15.47 -13.84
N LEU A 14 39.54 15.21 -13.11
CA LEU A 14 40.53 16.19 -12.69
C LEU A 14 41.73 16.12 -13.65
N ASN A 15 41.80 17.03 -14.61
CA ASN A 15 42.92 17.07 -15.58
C ASN A 15 44.14 17.73 -14.95
N ASN A 16 45.34 17.16 -15.18
CA ASN A 16 46.61 17.65 -14.63
C ASN A 16 46.55 17.95 -13.12
N PRO A 17 46.25 16.95 -12.25
CA PRO A 17 46.04 17.18 -10.83
C PRO A 17 47.22 17.88 -10.15
N GLU A 18 48.47 17.57 -10.55
CA GLU A 18 49.68 18.23 -10.03
C GLU A 18 49.77 19.73 -10.36
N LYS A 19 49.22 20.18 -11.49
CA LYS A 19 49.24 21.61 -11.87
C LYS A 19 48.19 22.43 -11.13
N HIS A 20 47.20 21.77 -10.55
CA HIS A 20 46.05 22.38 -9.88
C HIS A 20 46.00 22.06 -8.37
N ASP A 21 47.10 21.54 -7.81
CA ASP A 21 47.23 21.11 -6.41
C ASP A 21 46.16 20.10 -5.95
N TRP A 22 45.61 19.32 -6.88
CA TRP A 22 44.64 18.26 -6.60
C TRP A 22 45.33 16.95 -6.25
N SER A 23 46.17 16.97 -5.23
CA SER A 23 46.69 15.72 -4.65
C SER A 23 45.54 14.89 -4.08
N HIS A 24 45.72 13.56 -4.00
CA HIS A 24 44.75 12.69 -3.34
C HIS A 24 44.42 13.15 -1.92
N GLU A 25 45.41 13.67 -1.19
CA GLU A 25 45.20 14.25 0.13
C GLU A 25 44.26 15.47 0.10
N TYR A 26 44.44 16.38 -0.85
CA TYR A 26 43.54 17.51 -1.04
C TYR A 26 42.12 17.04 -1.36
N ILE A 27 41.96 16.08 -2.28
CA ILE A 27 40.67 15.52 -2.68
C ILE A 27 39.95 14.93 -1.45
N ARG A 28 40.64 14.10 -0.65
CA ARG A 28 40.08 13.53 0.58
C ARG A 28 39.63 14.59 1.57
N ASN A 29 40.47 15.60 1.81
CA ASN A 29 40.16 16.68 2.74
C ASN A 29 38.97 17.52 2.27
N ALA A 30 38.92 17.84 0.97
CA ALA A 30 37.79 18.55 0.37
C ALA A 30 36.48 17.77 0.48
N LEU A 31 36.52 16.46 0.18
CA LEU A 31 35.36 15.57 0.31
C LEU A 31 34.91 15.43 1.77
N GLY A 32 35.84 15.39 2.72
CA GLY A 32 35.57 15.33 4.16
C GLY A 32 34.77 16.51 4.71
N THR A 33 34.71 17.64 3.99
CA THR A 33 33.90 18.80 4.40
C THR A 33 32.40 18.62 4.16
N PHE A 34 31.99 17.62 3.36
CA PHE A 34 30.59 17.38 3.03
C PHE A 34 29.94 16.40 4.02
N SER A 35 29.10 16.92 4.92
CA SER A 35 28.39 16.13 5.94
C SER A 35 27.43 15.06 5.40
N GLY A 36 27.07 15.14 4.11
CA GLY A 36 26.18 14.19 3.44
C GLY A 36 26.89 13.15 2.58
N LEU A 37 28.22 13.12 2.55
CA LEU A 37 29.01 12.18 1.75
C LEU A 37 28.89 10.76 2.34
N ILE A 38 28.54 9.79 1.50
CA ILE A 38 28.39 8.40 1.93
C ILE A 38 29.39 7.45 1.26
N TYR A 39 29.84 7.78 0.07
CA TYR A 39 30.79 6.97 -0.67
C TYR A 39 31.57 7.81 -1.68
N TRP A 40 32.85 7.49 -1.87
CA TRP A 40 33.61 7.91 -3.04
C TRP A 40 34.69 6.90 -3.42
N CYS A 41 35.08 6.90 -4.69
CA CYS A 41 36.29 6.25 -5.15
C CYS A 41 36.99 7.07 -6.23
N MET A 42 38.31 7.01 -6.28
CA MET A 42 39.11 7.68 -7.30
C MET A 42 40.25 6.80 -7.80
N CYS A 43 40.71 7.07 -9.02
CA CYS A 43 41.81 6.38 -9.67
C CYS A 43 42.49 7.31 -10.68
N ASP A 44 43.81 7.20 -10.82
CA ASP A 44 44.54 7.93 -11.86
C ASP A 44 44.53 7.18 -13.19
N GLU A 45 44.55 7.96 -14.28
CA GLU A 45 44.61 7.51 -15.67
C GLU A 45 45.53 8.47 -16.46
N ILE A 46 46.33 7.93 -17.39
CA ILE A 46 47.16 8.71 -18.31
C ILE A 46 46.45 8.78 -19.66
N GLY A 47 45.98 9.96 -20.08
CA GLY A 47 45.33 10.14 -21.38
C GLY A 47 46.26 9.82 -22.56
N GLU A 48 45.71 9.67 -23.77
CA GLU A 48 46.45 9.32 -24.99
C GLU A 48 47.63 10.27 -25.32
N GLU A 49 47.52 11.55 -24.94
CA GLU A 49 48.58 12.55 -25.09
C GLU A 49 49.59 12.59 -23.91
N GLY A 50 49.55 11.58 -23.02
CA GLY A 50 50.41 11.50 -21.83
C GLY A 50 49.98 12.43 -20.68
N THR A 51 48.75 12.96 -20.73
CA THR A 51 48.24 13.89 -19.70
C THR A 51 47.70 13.10 -18.50
N PRO A 52 48.14 13.38 -17.26
CA PRO A 52 47.61 12.72 -16.08
C PRO A 52 46.21 13.25 -15.73
N HIS A 53 45.29 12.34 -15.40
CA HIS A 53 43.93 12.64 -14.98
C HIS A 53 43.57 11.81 -13.74
N THR A 54 42.84 12.39 -12.79
CA THR A 54 42.22 11.63 -11.70
C THR A 54 40.71 11.58 -11.95
N HIS A 55 40.17 10.38 -12.08
CA HIS A 55 38.73 10.15 -12.15
C HIS A 55 38.19 9.91 -10.75
N LEU A 56 37.11 10.60 -10.39
CA LEU A 56 36.49 10.54 -9.06
C LEU A 56 34.98 10.32 -9.20
N PHE A 57 34.46 9.33 -8.49
CA PHE A 57 33.03 9.08 -8.36
C PHE A 57 32.59 9.35 -6.92
N ILE A 58 31.51 10.12 -6.74
CA ILE A 58 31.03 10.56 -5.43
C ILE A 58 29.54 10.24 -5.30
N VAL A 59 29.13 9.75 -4.12
CA VAL A 59 27.73 9.54 -3.75
C VAL A 59 27.40 10.23 -2.42
N PHE A 60 26.28 10.95 -2.41
CA PHE A 60 25.73 11.67 -1.26
C PHE A 60 24.40 11.06 -0.79
N LYS A 61 24.13 11.13 0.52
CA LYS A 61 22.85 10.75 1.14
C LYS A 61 21.68 11.59 0.60
N ASN A 62 21.91 12.89 0.45
CA ASN A 62 20.94 13.88 -0.04
C ASN A 62 21.48 14.56 -1.30
N ALA A 63 20.60 15.19 -2.09
CA ALA A 63 21.03 15.88 -3.30
C ALA A 63 21.89 17.09 -2.93
N VAL A 64 23.06 17.20 -3.56
CA VAL A 64 24.00 18.31 -3.43
C VAL A 64 23.95 19.11 -4.72
N GLU A 65 24.05 20.44 -4.64
CA GLU A 65 24.05 21.31 -5.81
C GLU A 65 25.40 21.27 -6.52
N PHE A 66 25.38 21.32 -7.85
CA PHE A 66 26.59 21.40 -8.68
C PHE A 66 27.58 22.48 -8.21
N ALA A 67 27.06 23.67 -7.85
CA ALA A 67 27.88 24.81 -7.41
C ALA A 67 28.66 24.52 -6.12
N ALA A 68 28.14 23.64 -5.25
CA ALA A 68 28.82 23.28 -4.00
C ALA A 68 30.08 22.44 -4.26
N LEU A 69 30.06 21.61 -5.30
CA LEU A 69 31.20 20.80 -5.74
C LEU A 69 32.19 21.59 -6.61
N GLN A 70 31.71 22.55 -7.38
CA GLN A 70 32.56 23.41 -8.20
C GLN A 70 33.51 24.29 -7.37
N LYS A 71 33.13 24.64 -6.13
CA LYS A 71 33.94 25.48 -5.25
C LYS A 71 35.28 24.85 -4.83
N PRO A 72 35.33 23.62 -4.28
CA PRO A 72 36.59 22.94 -3.98
C PRO A 72 37.31 22.37 -5.21
N PHE A 73 36.58 22.08 -6.30
CA PHE A 73 37.12 21.48 -7.53
C PHE A 73 36.97 22.43 -8.73
N TYR A 74 37.40 23.68 -8.57
CA TYR A 74 37.21 24.71 -9.61
C TYR A 74 38.04 24.41 -10.86
N GLY A 75 37.37 24.25 -12.00
CA GLY A 75 38.00 23.87 -13.28
C GLY A 75 37.99 22.36 -13.56
N ALA A 76 37.52 21.55 -12.61
CA ALA A 76 37.25 20.13 -12.85
C ALA A 76 36.07 19.93 -13.81
N HIS A 77 36.13 18.87 -14.61
CA HIS A 77 34.97 18.44 -15.38
C HIS A 77 34.02 17.65 -14.49
N LEU A 78 32.94 18.30 -14.05
CA LEU A 78 31.94 17.73 -13.15
C LEU A 78 30.67 17.41 -13.93
N GLU A 79 30.14 16.19 -13.77
CA GLU A 79 28.85 15.80 -14.35
C GLU A 79 28.00 14.98 -13.37
N PRO A 80 26.66 15.15 -13.37
CA PRO A 80 25.78 14.21 -12.69
C PRO A 80 25.94 12.81 -13.28
N SER A 81 26.28 11.84 -12.43
CA SER A 81 26.47 10.46 -12.85
C SER A 81 25.14 9.80 -13.25
N LYS A 82 25.17 8.99 -14.30
CA LYS A 82 24.08 8.12 -14.76
C LYS A 82 24.47 6.65 -14.58
N GLY A 83 23.50 5.74 -14.66
CA GLY A 83 23.73 4.29 -14.46
C GLY A 83 23.88 3.91 -12.98
N SER A 84 24.12 2.64 -12.69
CA SER A 84 24.19 2.12 -11.32
C SER A 84 25.46 2.53 -10.58
N ASN A 85 25.44 2.63 -9.25
CA ASN A 85 26.59 2.95 -8.40
C ASN A 85 27.70 1.92 -8.64
N LYS A 86 27.33 0.64 -8.81
CA LYS A 86 28.28 -0.43 -9.17
C LYS A 86 28.93 -0.18 -10.52
N GLU A 87 28.15 0.13 -11.57
CA GLU A 87 28.73 0.43 -12.89
C GLU A 87 29.65 1.65 -12.88
N ASN A 88 29.35 2.65 -12.06
CA ASN A 88 30.20 3.83 -11.93
C ASN A 88 31.51 3.51 -11.22
N ARG A 89 31.48 2.72 -10.14
CA ARG A 89 32.69 2.23 -9.47
C ARG A 89 33.53 1.36 -10.40
N ASP A 90 32.90 0.42 -11.09
CA ASP A 90 33.56 -0.49 -12.03
C ASP A 90 34.16 0.29 -13.21
N TYR A 91 33.56 1.41 -13.62
CA TYR A 91 34.12 2.32 -14.63
C TYR A 91 35.42 3.00 -14.14
N ILE A 92 35.46 3.49 -12.89
CA ILE A 92 36.67 4.12 -12.31
C ILE A 92 37.83 3.14 -12.25
N ARG A 93 37.55 1.87 -11.93
CA ARG A 93 38.54 0.80 -11.83
C ARG A 93 38.82 0.07 -13.16
N LYS A 94 38.08 0.44 -14.22
CA LYS A 94 38.03 -0.27 -15.53
C LYS A 94 37.85 -1.79 -15.37
N GLU A 95 36.99 -2.20 -14.43
CA GLU A 95 36.65 -3.60 -14.16
C GLU A 95 35.35 -4.03 -14.87
N GLY A 96 35.08 -5.34 -14.90
CA GLY A 96 33.86 -5.90 -15.47
C GLY A 96 33.72 -5.63 -16.96
N LYS A 97 32.64 -4.97 -17.39
CA LYS A 97 32.36 -4.67 -18.81
C LYS A 97 33.37 -3.72 -19.46
N TRP A 98 34.22 -3.08 -18.67
CA TRP A 98 35.26 -2.16 -19.13
C TRP A 98 36.67 -2.77 -19.09
N ALA A 99 36.77 -4.06 -18.70
CA ALA A 99 38.05 -4.77 -18.55
C ALA A 99 38.80 -5.01 -19.87
N ASP A 100 38.13 -4.87 -21.02
CA ASP A 100 38.73 -4.99 -22.35
C ASP A 100 38.74 -3.64 -23.11
N SER A 101 38.54 -2.52 -22.41
CA SER A 101 38.59 -1.19 -23.05
C SER A 101 40.03 -0.75 -23.31
N GLU A 102 40.27 -0.07 -24.43
CA GLU A 102 41.59 0.51 -24.80
C GLU A 102 42.15 1.43 -23.69
N LYS A 103 41.26 2.03 -22.89
CA LYS A 103 41.57 2.89 -21.73
C LYS A 103 41.92 2.14 -20.43
N LYS A 104 42.04 0.82 -20.48
CA LYS A 104 42.56 0.04 -19.35
C LYS A 104 44.08 0.10 -19.28
N GLU A 105 44.75 0.13 -20.43
CA GLU A 105 46.22 0.20 -20.49
C GLU A 105 46.76 1.51 -19.91
N THR A 106 45.92 2.53 -19.83
CA THR A 106 46.22 3.87 -19.31
C THR A 106 45.84 4.07 -17.85
N ASN A 107 45.07 3.16 -17.25
CA ASN A 107 44.65 3.25 -15.86
C ASN A 107 45.81 2.83 -14.94
N ILE A 108 45.94 3.47 -13.77
CA ILE A 108 46.97 3.16 -12.78
C ILE A 108 46.28 2.54 -11.54
N PRO A 109 46.06 1.21 -11.49
CA PRO A 109 45.23 0.59 -10.47
C PRO A 109 45.80 0.71 -9.06
N GLU A 110 47.12 0.86 -8.93
CA GLU A 110 47.81 1.05 -7.65
C GLU A 110 47.43 2.37 -6.94
N THR A 111 46.92 3.37 -7.67
CA THR A 111 46.48 4.64 -7.08
C THR A 111 45.00 4.65 -6.72
N PHE A 112 44.30 3.52 -6.88
CA PHE A 112 42.88 3.43 -6.53
C PHE A 112 42.67 3.62 -5.02
N GLU A 113 41.81 4.59 -4.69
CA GLU A 113 41.38 4.86 -3.32
C GLU A 113 39.85 4.85 -3.22
N GLU A 114 39.33 4.35 -2.10
CA GLU A 114 37.90 4.22 -1.85
C GLU A 114 37.59 4.49 -0.39
N TYR A 115 36.43 5.09 -0.14
CA TYR A 115 35.94 5.37 1.20
C TYR A 115 34.43 5.18 1.29
N GLY A 116 33.99 4.57 2.39
CA GLY A 116 32.60 4.21 2.64
C GLY A 116 32.22 2.89 1.98
N GLU A 117 31.06 2.35 2.36
CA GLU A 117 30.48 1.19 1.69
C GLU A 117 29.68 1.67 0.47
N LEU A 118 29.90 1.05 -0.69
CA LEU A 118 29.16 1.37 -1.91
C LEU A 118 27.65 1.17 -1.65
N PRO A 119 26.84 2.25 -1.62
CA PRO A 119 25.44 2.11 -1.29
C PRO A 119 24.74 1.34 -2.41
N PRO A 120 23.82 0.42 -2.08
CA PRO A 120 23.04 -0.25 -3.11
C PRO A 120 22.33 0.80 -3.95
N ASP A 121 22.28 0.57 -5.25
CA ASP A 121 21.42 1.37 -6.11
C ASP A 121 20.00 1.35 -5.54
N ARG A 122 19.38 2.53 -5.43
CA ARG A 122 17.93 2.57 -5.28
C ARG A 122 17.39 1.89 -6.52
N ALA A 123 16.92 0.66 -6.35
CA ALA A 123 16.43 -0.15 -7.44
C ALA A 123 15.53 0.69 -8.34
N GLU A 124 15.91 0.85 -9.60
CA GLU A 124 14.96 1.01 -10.69
C GLU A 124 14.27 -0.36 -10.90
N GLY A 125 13.66 -0.87 -9.83
CA GLY A 125 12.74 -1.98 -9.80
C GLY A 125 11.37 -1.43 -9.49
N VAL A 126 10.31 -2.12 -9.93
CA VAL A 126 8.90 -1.79 -9.68
C VAL A 126 8.75 -0.98 -8.40
N LYS A 127 8.37 0.31 -8.52
CA LYS A 127 8.23 1.21 -7.36
C LYS A 127 7.48 0.42 -6.28
N GLU A 128 7.99 0.39 -5.05
CA GLU A 128 7.37 -0.30 -3.90
C GLU A 128 5.84 -0.12 -3.88
N THR A 129 5.38 1.10 -4.18
CA THR A 129 3.95 1.45 -4.35
C THR A 129 3.20 0.59 -5.36
N ALA A 130 3.78 0.30 -6.52
CA ALA A 130 3.18 -0.55 -7.55
C ALA A 130 3.12 -2.02 -7.11
N ALA A 131 4.14 -2.52 -6.40
CA ALA A 131 4.09 -3.87 -5.84
C ALA A 131 3.02 -4.00 -4.74
N ILE A 132 2.94 -3.02 -3.83
CA ILE A 132 1.87 -2.92 -2.84
C ILE A 132 0.50 -2.87 -3.53
N TYR A 133 0.34 -2.07 -4.58
CA TYR A 133 -0.91 -1.97 -5.31
C TYR A 133 -1.34 -3.31 -5.93
N GLU A 134 -0.41 -4.07 -6.50
CA GLU A 134 -0.70 -5.42 -7.03
C GLU A 134 -1.07 -6.41 -5.92
N MET A 135 -0.46 -6.32 -4.73
CA MET A 135 -0.88 -7.11 -3.56
C MET A 135 -2.32 -6.75 -3.13
N LEU A 136 -2.67 -5.45 -3.09
CA LEU A 136 -4.02 -5.01 -2.75
C LEU A 136 -5.06 -5.46 -3.77
N LYS A 137 -4.73 -5.44 -5.07
CA LYS A 137 -5.57 -6.01 -6.14
C LYS A 137 -5.83 -7.51 -5.96
N LYS A 138 -4.84 -8.24 -5.45
CA LYS A 138 -4.97 -9.66 -5.09
C LYS A 138 -5.66 -9.89 -3.74
N LYS A 139 -6.31 -8.86 -3.18
CA LYS A 139 -7.05 -8.88 -1.91
C LYS A 139 -6.17 -9.23 -0.69
N ALA A 140 -4.85 -9.02 -0.78
CA ALA A 140 -3.93 -9.22 0.36
C ALA A 140 -4.28 -8.26 1.51
N SER A 141 -4.15 -8.73 2.74
CA SER A 141 -4.42 -7.99 3.98
C SER A 141 -3.34 -6.96 4.28
N ASN A 142 -3.63 -6.00 5.18
CA ASN A 142 -2.62 -5.00 5.57
C ASN A 142 -1.43 -5.69 6.24
N PHE A 143 -1.69 -6.75 7.00
CA PHE A 143 -0.66 -7.54 7.65
C PHE A 143 0.28 -8.18 6.61
N GLU A 144 -0.27 -8.88 5.61
CA GLU A 144 0.54 -9.51 4.56
C GLU A 144 1.38 -8.49 3.78
N VAL A 145 0.81 -7.30 3.50
CA VAL A 145 1.57 -6.22 2.86
C VAL A 145 2.70 -5.71 3.76
N MET A 146 2.46 -5.58 5.06
CA MET A 146 3.46 -5.11 6.03
C MET A 146 4.56 -6.14 6.30
N GLU A 147 4.26 -7.44 6.24
CA GLU A 147 5.27 -8.50 6.35
C GLU A 147 6.29 -8.42 5.19
N VAL A 148 5.83 -8.10 3.98
CA VAL A 148 6.71 -7.93 2.81
C VAL A 148 7.35 -6.54 2.77
N TYR A 149 6.59 -5.50 3.13
CA TYR A 149 7.01 -4.11 3.10
C TYR A 149 6.69 -3.41 4.44
N PRO A 150 7.55 -3.55 5.47
CA PRO A 150 7.29 -2.96 6.80
C PRO A 150 7.06 -1.45 6.79
N ASN A 151 7.71 -0.73 5.86
CA ASN A 151 7.52 0.72 5.68
C ASN A 151 6.09 1.11 5.23
N ALA A 152 5.29 0.16 4.74
CA ALA A 152 3.89 0.38 4.38
C ALA A 152 3.01 0.72 5.59
N MET A 153 3.46 0.42 6.82
CA MET A 153 2.79 0.82 8.06
C MET A 153 2.49 2.33 8.11
N ASN A 154 3.41 3.16 7.61
CA ASN A 154 3.24 4.63 7.56
C ASN A 154 2.21 5.10 6.51
N ARG A 155 1.62 4.17 5.74
CA ARG A 155 0.69 4.45 4.63
C ARG A 155 -0.59 3.62 4.72
N GLN A 156 -0.89 3.06 5.89
CA GLN A 156 -2.04 2.19 6.09
C GLN A 156 -3.36 2.81 5.61
N ASP A 157 -3.63 4.07 5.97
CA ASP A 157 -4.84 4.78 5.52
C ASP A 157 -4.96 4.85 4.00
N LYS A 158 -3.83 4.97 3.29
CA LYS A 158 -3.82 5.01 1.82
C LYS A 158 -4.13 3.63 1.26
N MET A 159 -3.59 2.56 1.85
CA MET A 159 -3.90 1.19 1.45
C MET A 159 -5.39 0.89 1.63
N ASP A 160 -5.97 1.29 2.76
CA ASP A 160 -7.39 1.08 3.04
C ASP A 160 -8.28 1.88 2.07
N ARG A 161 -7.91 3.13 1.75
CA ARG A 161 -8.60 3.91 0.70
C ARG A 161 -8.48 3.26 -0.67
N THR A 162 -7.28 2.79 -1.06
CA THR A 162 -7.08 2.09 -2.33
C THR A 162 -7.94 0.83 -2.42
N ARG A 163 -8.07 0.05 -1.34
CA ARG A 163 -8.99 -1.09 -1.33
C ARG A 163 -10.44 -0.68 -1.56
N GLN A 164 -10.90 0.41 -0.94
CA GLN A 164 -12.26 0.91 -1.19
C GLN A 164 -12.46 1.30 -2.65
N THR A 165 -11.52 2.03 -3.27
CA THR A 165 -11.59 2.36 -4.69
C THR A 165 -11.62 1.12 -5.59
N LEU A 166 -10.87 0.06 -5.24
CA LEU A 166 -10.90 -1.20 -5.99
C LEU A 166 -12.26 -1.90 -5.86
N LEU A 167 -12.86 -1.91 -4.68
CA LEU A 167 -14.20 -2.48 -4.45
C LEU A 167 -15.29 -1.67 -5.16
N GLU A 168 -15.23 -0.34 -5.10
CA GLU A 168 -16.12 0.55 -5.86
C GLU A 168 -16.05 0.23 -7.36
N GLU A 169 -14.85 0.11 -7.92
CA GLU A 169 -14.66 -0.25 -9.32
C GLU A 169 -15.20 -1.65 -9.67
N GLU A 170 -15.03 -2.62 -8.76
CA GLU A 170 -15.53 -4.00 -8.92
C GLU A 170 -17.07 -4.06 -8.88
N TYR A 171 -17.72 -3.28 -8.01
CA TYR A 171 -19.16 -3.40 -7.74
C TYR A 171 -20.04 -2.31 -8.36
N LYS A 172 -19.49 -1.22 -8.90
CA LYS A 172 -20.28 -0.12 -9.49
C LYS A 172 -21.23 -0.54 -10.62
N ASN A 173 -20.94 -1.64 -11.31
CA ASN A 173 -21.74 -2.17 -12.42
C ASN A 173 -22.24 -3.60 -12.17
N VAL A 174 -22.28 -4.04 -10.90
CA VAL A 174 -22.64 -5.41 -10.53
C VAL A 174 -23.97 -5.41 -9.79
N PHE A 175 -24.94 -6.15 -10.32
CA PHE A 175 -26.15 -6.49 -9.56
C PHE A 175 -25.85 -7.67 -8.63
N ARG A 176 -25.84 -7.39 -7.31
CA ARG A 176 -25.59 -8.38 -6.26
C ARG A 176 -26.80 -9.29 -6.13
N LYS A 177 -26.59 -10.60 -6.31
CA LYS A 177 -27.62 -11.61 -6.00
C LYS A 177 -27.60 -11.85 -4.49
N LEU A 178 -28.50 -11.16 -3.79
CA LEU A 178 -28.59 -11.28 -2.33
C LEU A 178 -29.35 -12.54 -1.92
N ASP A 179 -28.87 -13.15 -0.86
CA ASP A 179 -29.57 -14.17 -0.09
C ASP A 179 -29.76 -13.62 1.33
N VAL A 180 -31.01 -13.56 1.77
CA VAL A 180 -31.42 -12.74 2.91
C VAL A 180 -32.24 -13.60 3.84
N THR A 181 -31.69 -13.81 5.03
CA THR A 181 -32.29 -14.64 6.08
C THR A 181 -32.66 -13.78 7.27
N TYR A 182 -33.94 -13.79 7.64
CA TYR A 182 -34.43 -13.24 8.90
C TYR A 182 -34.50 -14.37 9.92
N LEU A 183 -33.68 -14.28 10.96
CA LEU A 183 -33.61 -15.28 12.03
C LEU A 183 -34.05 -14.64 13.34
N TRP A 184 -35.14 -15.14 13.91
CA TRP A 184 -35.69 -14.59 15.14
C TRP A 184 -35.89 -15.66 16.21
N GLY A 185 -36.06 -15.24 17.45
CA GLY A 185 -36.25 -16.16 18.58
C GLY A 185 -35.80 -15.50 19.88
N LYS A 186 -36.05 -16.13 21.04
CA LYS A 186 -35.69 -15.55 22.34
C LYS A 186 -34.18 -15.26 22.46
N ALA A 187 -33.80 -14.40 23.40
CA ALA A 187 -32.38 -14.21 23.73
C ALA A 187 -31.76 -15.55 24.20
N GLY A 188 -30.50 -15.79 23.87
CA GLY A 188 -29.76 -16.99 24.31
C GLY A 188 -30.00 -18.27 23.51
N VAL A 189 -30.88 -18.27 22.49
CA VAL A 189 -31.16 -19.47 21.65
C VAL A 189 -30.07 -19.79 20.61
N GLY A 190 -28.99 -18.99 20.55
CA GLY A 190 -27.85 -19.26 19.67
C GLY A 190 -27.87 -18.59 18.28
N LYS A 191 -28.74 -17.60 18.02
CA LYS A 191 -28.85 -16.90 16.72
C LYS A 191 -27.52 -16.37 16.16
N THR A 192 -26.75 -15.65 16.99
CA THR A 192 -25.45 -15.12 16.56
C THR A 192 -24.47 -16.26 16.30
N ARG A 193 -24.48 -17.29 17.16
CA ARG A 193 -23.60 -18.44 17.04
C ARG A 193 -23.90 -19.26 15.78
N SER A 194 -25.16 -19.46 15.40
CA SER A 194 -25.49 -20.23 14.20
C SER A 194 -24.91 -19.62 12.93
N VAL A 195 -24.91 -18.29 12.82
CA VAL A 195 -24.29 -17.60 11.68
C VAL A 195 -22.77 -17.64 11.79
N MET A 196 -22.22 -17.37 12.97
CA MET A 196 -20.77 -17.32 13.17
C MET A 196 -20.10 -18.70 12.99
N ASP A 197 -20.76 -19.79 13.35
CA ASP A 197 -20.23 -21.14 13.19
C ASP A 197 -20.33 -21.62 11.71
N GLU A 198 -21.22 -21.02 10.91
CA GLU A 198 -21.38 -21.32 9.47
C GLU A 198 -20.29 -20.69 8.60
N TYR A 199 -19.79 -19.50 8.97
CA TYR A 199 -18.85 -18.73 8.16
C TYR A 199 -17.53 -18.47 8.88
N VAL A 200 -16.45 -18.33 8.10
CA VAL A 200 -15.18 -17.84 8.64
C VAL A 200 -15.38 -16.42 9.20
N TYR A 201 -14.96 -16.18 10.44
CA TYR A 201 -15.23 -14.94 11.17
C TYR A 201 -14.79 -13.67 10.43
N GLU A 202 -13.69 -13.72 9.67
CA GLU A 202 -13.21 -12.57 8.89
C GLU A 202 -14.17 -12.13 7.78
N ASN A 203 -15.02 -13.04 7.30
CA ASN A 203 -15.98 -12.82 6.23
C ASN A 203 -17.34 -12.33 6.74
N VAL A 204 -17.53 -12.22 8.05
CA VAL A 204 -18.78 -11.75 8.68
C VAL A 204 -18.59 -10.36 9.25
N TYR A 205 -19.33 -9.40 8.73
CA TYR A 205 -19.46 -8.08 9.34
C TYR A 205 -20.71 -8.00 10.21
N ARG A 206 -20.52 -7.67 11.49
CA ARG A 206 -21.61 -7.57 12.47
C ARG A 206 -21.98 -6.10 12.64
N VAL A 207 -23.23 -5.76 12.38
CA VAL A 207 -23.81 -4.47 12.70
C VAL A 207 -24.39 -4.56 14.10
N THR A 208 -23.61 -4.07 15.07
CA THR A 208 -23.97 -4.04 16.50
C THR A 208 -24.24 -2.62 17.02
N ASP A 209 -23.77 -1.60 16.31
CA ASP A 209 -24.14 -0.20 16.52
C ASP A 209 -24.98 0.26 15.33
N TYR A 210 -26.13 0.88 15.61
CA TYR A 210 -27.02 1.40 14.57
C TYR A 210 -26.88 2.90 14.35
N THR A 211 -26.01 3.58 15.11
CA THR A 211 -25.69 5.01 14.93
C THR A 211 -24.74 5.19 13.76
N HIS A 212 -23.68 4.38 13.70
CA HIS A 212 -22.69 4.38 12.62
C HIS A 212 -22.45 2.96 12.09
N PRO A 213 -23.47 2.32 11.50
CA PRO A 213 -23.54 0.87 11.31
C PRO A 213 -22.46 0.28 10.41
N PHE A 214 -21.83 1.07 9.55
CA PHE A 214 -20.93 0.56 8.51
C PHE A 214 -19.48 1.04 8.64
N ASP A 215 -19.14 1.78 9.70
CA ASP A 215 -17.77 2.32 9.89
C ASP A 215 -16.69 1.23 9.91
N GLY A 216 -17.02 0.05 10.46
CA GLY A 216 -16.12 -1.09 10.52
C GLY A 216 -16.17 -2.01 9.29
N TYR A 217 -17.03 -1.74 8.31
CA TYR A 217 -17.20 -2.57 7.14
C TYR A 217 -15.97 -2.44 6.23
N LYS A 218 -15.36 -3.58 5.89
CA LYS A 218 -14.13 -3.68 5.08
C LYS A 218 -14.33 -4.48 3.80
N GLY A 219 -15.58 -4.73 3.43
CA GLY A 219 -15.93 -5.47 2.23
C GLY A 219 -16.21 -6.95 2.47
N GLN A 220 -16.63 -7.32 3.67
CA GLN A 220 -17.03 -8.68 4.01
C GLN A 220 -18.20 -9.16 3.13
N ASN A 221 -18.21 -10.45 2.79
CA ASN A 221 -19.24 -11.04 1.94
C ASN A 221 -20.56 -11.31 2.70
N VAL A 222 -20.49 -11.47 4.03
CA VAL A 222 -21.65 -11.66 4.90
C VAL A 222 -21.84 -10.43 5.76
N ILE A 223 -23.06 -9.90 5.82
CA ILE A 223 -23.46 -8.85 6.76
C ILE A 223 -24.55 -9.37 7.69
N MET A 224 -24.40 -9.10 8.98
CA MET A 224 -25.30 -9.55 10.02
C MET A 224 -25.80 -8.36 10.83
N PHE A 225 -27.09 -8.05 10.73
CA PHE A 225 -27.77 -7.05 11.55
C PHE A 225 -28.16 -7.69 12.88
N GLU A 226 -27.44 -7.36 13.95
CA GLU A 226 -27.57 -8.02 15.23
C GLU A 226 -28.54 -7.30 16.16
N GLU A 227 -29.42 -8.05 16.83
CA GLU A 227 -30.48 -7.51 17.69
C GLU A 227 -31.41 -6.48 17.00
N PHE A 228 -31.67 -6.68 15.72
CA PHE A 228 -32.46 -5.78 14.90
C PHE A 228 -33.92 -5.64 15.39
N ARG A 229 -34.32 -4.41 15.68
CA ARG A 229 -35.67 -4.01 16.12
C ARG A 229 -36.11 -2.72 15.43
N SER A 230 -36.18 -2.75 14.10
CA SER A 230 -36.49 -1.57 13.28
C SER A 230 -35.60 -0.36 13.56
N ASN A 231 -34.34 -0.60 13.95
CA ASN A 231 -33.40 0.47 14.33
C ASN A 231 -33.02 1.36 13.14
N LEU A 232 -33.04 0.81 11.93
CA LEU A 232 -32.78 1.55 10.69
C LEU A 232 -34.09 1.96 10.03
N PRO A 233 -34.16 3.13 9.37
CA PRO A 233 -35.29 3.50 8.54
C PRO A 233 -35.58 2.41 7.49
N ILE A 234 -36.87 2.14 7.22
CA ILE A 234 -37.23 1.07 6.27
C ILE A 234 -36.70 1.36 4.86
N GLY A 235 -36.67 2.64 4.44
CA GLY A 235 -36.12 3.02 3.14
C GLY A 235 -34.65 2.64 2.99
N ASP A 236 -33.85 2.80 4.05
CA ASP A 236 -32.44 2.40 4.05
C ASP A 236 -32.32 0.87 3.97
N MET A 237 -33.11 0.14 4.75
CA MET A 237 -33.15 -1.33 4.67
C MET A 237 -33.57 -1.82 3.28
N LEU A 238 -34.51 -1.16 2.61
CA LEU A 238 -34.89 -1.52 1.24
C LEU A 238 -33.72 -1.37 0.28
N ASN A 239 -32.88 -0.35 0.43
CA ASN A 239 -31.68 -0.13 -0.38
C ASN A 239 -30.58 -1.16 -0.04
N TYR A 240 -30.35 -1.44 1.24
CA TYR A 240 -29.33 -2.39 1.68
C TYR A 240 -29.67 -3.83 1.27
N LEU A 241 -30.95 -4.17 1.28
CA LEU A 241 -31.46 -5.47 0.85
C LEU A 241 -31.81 -5.51 -0.65
N ASP A 242 -31.44 -4.49 -1.43
CA ASP A 242 -31.54 -4.53 -2.89
C ASP A 242 -30.24 -5.02 -3.52
N GLY A 243 -30.34 -5.61 -4.70
CA GLY A 243 -29.18 -6.08 -5.46
C GLY A 243 -28.42 -4.97 -6.17
N TYR A 244 -28.99 -3.77 -6.33
CA TYR A 244 -28.29 -2.66 -6.97
C TYR A 244 -27.04 -2.22 -6.19
N PRO A 245 -26.03 -1.66 -6.89
CA PRO A 245 -24.89 -1.03 -6.24
C PRO A 245 -25.35 0.06 -5.28
N VAL A 246 -24.86 0.01 -4.04
CA VAL A 246 -25.20 0.99 -3.00
C VAL A 246 -23.97 1.31 -2.16
N GLU A 247 -23.84 2.58 -1.80
CA GLU A 247 -22.86 3.04 -0.84
C GLU A 247 -23.43 2.96 0.58
N LEU A 248 -22.60 2.50 1.51
CA LEU A 248 -22.90 2.41 2.92
C LEU A 248 -22.40 3.68 3.62
N PRO A 249 -23.29 4.46 4.26
CA PRO A 249 -22.92 5.73 4.90
C PRO A 249 -22.03 5.48 6.11
N CYS A 250 -20.91 6.21 6.18
CA CYS A 250 -19.93 6.13 7.27
C CYS A 250 -19.45 7.54 7.65
N ARG A 251 -18.86 7.70 8.83
CA ARG A 251 -18.45 9.03 9.33
C ARG A 251 -17.37 9.72 8.50
N TYR A 252 -16.41 8.98 7.96
CA TYR A 252 -15.25 9.55 7.27
C TYR A 252 -15.27 9.36 5.75
N SER A 253 -15.69 8.18 5.32
CA SER A 253 -15.76 7.80 3.91
C SER A 253 -16.74 6.66 3.78
N ASN A 254 -17.70 6.82 2.88
CA ASN A 254 -18.62 5.76 2.52
C ASN A 254 -17.87 4.51 2.07
N LYS A 255 -18.55 3.36 2.18
CA LYS A 255 -18.03 2.05 1.79
C LYS A 255 -18.91 1.45 0.71
N GLN A 256 -18.32 0.82 -0.29
CA GLN A 256 -19.10 0.09 -1.28
C GLN A 256 -19.69 -1.18 -0.66
N ALA A 257 -21.02 -1.38 -0.75
CA ALA A 257 -21.62 -2.65 -0.34
C ALA A 257 -21.23 -3.76 -1.33
N CYS A 258 -20.61 -4.83 -0.82
CA CYS A 258 -20.21 -5.99 -1.61
C CYS A 258 -20.69 -7.33 -1.03
N TYR A 259 -21.42 -7.31 0.08
CA TYR A 259 -22.02 -8.50 0.66
C TYR A 259 -23.08 -9.11 -0.27
N THR A 260 -23.18 -10.43 -0.22
CA THR A 260 -24.19 -11.23 -0.92
C THR A 260 -25.05 -12.04 0.03
N LYS A 261 -24.59 -12.28 1.26
CA LYS A 261 -25.35 -12.94 2.32
C LYS A 261 -25.73 -11.92 3.38
N VAL A 262 -27.01 -11.86 3.72
CA VAL A 262 -27.54 -10.95 4.73
C VAL A 262 -28.30 -11.75 5.79
N TYR A 263 -27.92 -11.54 7.04
CA TYR A 263 -28.64 -12.08 8.20
C TYR A 263 -29.24 -10.94 9.01
N ILE A 264 -30.53 -11.03 9.29
CA ILE A 264 -31.22 -10.09 10.17
C ILE A 264 -31.62 -10.87 11.42
N LEU A 265 -30.91 -10.62 12.53
CA LEU A 265 -31.12 -11.33 13.77
C LEU A 265 -32.01 -10.50 14.70
N SER A 266 -33.11 -11.08 15.16
CA SER A 266 -34.07 -10.36 16.01
C SER A 266 -34.56 -11.20 17.20
N ASN A 267 -35.05 -10.52 18.22
CA ASN A 267 -35.77 -11.14 19.32
C ASN A 267 -37.30 -11.14 19.11
N ILE A 268 -37.78 -10.53 18.03
CA ILE A 268 -39.20 -10.43 17.68
C ILE A 268 -39.44 -11.02 16.27
N PRO A 269 -40.62 -11.60 16.03
CA PRO A 269 -41.00 -12.07 14.70
C PRO A 269 -41.05 -10.92 13.69
N LEU A 270 -40.92 -11.25 12.41
CA LEU A 270 -40.81 -10.26 11.33
C LEU A 270 -42.04 -9.36 11.30
N GLU A 271 -43.23 -9.91 11.53
CA GLU A 271 -44.52 -9.21 11.53
C GLU A 271 -44.64 -8.16 12.64
N GLN A 272 -43.74 -8.17 13.63
CA GLN A 272 -43.68 -7.12 14.66
C GLN A 272 -42.72 -5.97 14.30
N GLN A 273 -41.98 -6.09 13.19
CA GLN A 273 -41.09 -5.02 12.72
C GLN A 273 -41.88 -3.94 11.98
N TYR A 274 -41.54 -2.68 12.20
CA TYR A 274 -42.12 -1.52 11.50
C TYR A 274 -43.67 -1.43 11.55
N PRO A 275 -44.32 -1.50 12.73
CA PRO A 275 -45.78 -1.54 12.83
C PRO A 275 -46.49 -0.35 12.15
N ASN A 276 -45.94 0.86 12.29
CA ASN A 276 -46.52 2.06 11.65
C ASN A 276 -46.46 1.98 10.12
N ILE A 277 -45.35 1.45 9.56
CA ILE A 277 -45.21 1.28 8.11
C ILE A 277 -46.18 0.22 7.59
N GLN A 278 -46.40 -0.85 8.35
CA GLN A 278 -47.40 -1.86 7.99
C GLN A 278 -48.81 -1.26 7.92
N ALA A 279 -49.17 -0.37 8.85
CA ALA A 279 -50.48 0.26 8.91
C ALA A 279 -50.68 1.35 7.85
N GLU A 280 -49.67 2.21 7.65
CA GLU A 280 -49.81 3.44 6.85
C GLU A 280 -49.28 3.29 5.41
N GLN A 281 -48.32 2.41 5.19
CA GLN A 281 -47.56 2.30 3.94
C GLN A 281 -47.36 0.83 3.54
N HIS A 282 -48.48 0.11 3.39
CA HIS A 282 -48.47 -1.33 3.12
C HIS A 282 -47.61 -1.74 1.91
N GLY A 283 -47.56 -0.92 0.85
CA GLY A 283 -46.70 -1.18 -0.32
C GLY A 283 -45.20 -1.20 0.01
N THR A 284 -44.75 -0.35 0.93
CA THR A 284 -43.36 -0.32 1.43
C THR A 284 -43.06 -1.55 2.27
N TRP A 285 -44.01 -2.00 3.09
CA TRP A 285 -43.89 -3.25 3.84
C TRP A 285 -43.77 -4.47 2.93
N LEU A 286 -44.64 -4.60 1.92
CA LEU A 286 -44.54 -5.64 0.90
C LEU A 286 -43.19 -5.57 0.15
N ALA A 287 -42.62 -4.37 -0.01
CA ALA A 287 -41.32 -4.19 -0.62
C ALA A 287 -40.16 -4.78 0.19
N LEU A 288 -40.27 -4.78 1.51
CA LEU A 288 -39.32 -5.40 2.42
C LEU A 288 -39.46 -6.92 2.39
N LEU A 289 -40.70 -7.42 2.50
CA LEU A 289 -40.99 -8.86 2.52
C LEU A 289 -40.42 -9.59 1.29
N ARG A 290 -40.59 -9.03 0.10
CA ARG A 290 -40.06 -9.62 -1.15
C ARG A 290 -38.53 -9.61 -1.28
N ARG A 291 -37.80 -8.95 -0.37
CA ARG A 291 -36.32 -8.97 -0.28
C ARG A 291 -35.81 -9.92 0.81
N ILE A 292 -36.70 -10.49 1.63
CA ILE A 292 -36.36 -11.49 2.64
C ILE A 292 -36.72 -12.86 2.06
N HIS A 293 -35.71 -13.69 1.85
CA HIS A 293 -35.86 -14.98 1.15
C HIS A 293 -36.19 -16.11 2.11
N HIS A 294 -35.64 -16.04 3.33
CA HIS A 294 -35.78 -17.06 4.35
C HIS A 294 -36.17 -16.43 5.68
N ILE A 295 -37.14 -17.04 6.37
CA ILE A 295 -37.59 -16.63 7.70
C ILE A 295 -37.56 -17.87 8.58
N HIS A 296 -36.77 -17.81 9.66
CA HIS A 296 -36.62 -18.93 10.58
C HIS A 296 -36.81 -18.47 12.02
N GLU A 297 -37.59 -19.22 12.78
CA GLU A 297 -37.64 -19.10 14.23
C GLU A 297 -36.64 -20.09 14.85
N LEU A 298 -35.67 -19.56 15.58
CA LEU A 298 -34.75 -20.34 16.38
C LEU A 298 -35.36 -20.54 17.76
N LEU A 299 -35.90 -21.74 17.96
CA LEU A 299 -36.39 -22.17 19.25
C LEU A 299 -35.21 -22.48 20.18
N PRO A 300 -35.36 -22.32 21.51
CA PRO A 300 -34.40 -22.89 22.44
C PRO A 300 -34.27 -24.37 22.12
N ASN A 301 -33.05 -24.88 21.96
CA ASN A 301 -32.88 -26.32 21.90
C ASN A 301 -33.57 -26.90 23.14
N ALA A 302 -34.53 -27.81 22.94
CA ALA A 302 -35.27 -28.46 24.02
C ALA A 302 -34.39 -29.39 24.88
N LYS A 303 -33.10 -29.42 24.57
CA LYS A 303 -32.02 -30.20 25.14
C LYS A 303 -30.76 -29.30 24.97
N ASP A 304 -29.61 -29.43 25.59
CA ASP A 304 -28.97 -30.64 26.06
C ASP A 304 -29.01 -31.84 25.06
N GLY A 305 -29.06 -31.72 23.72
CA GLY A 305 -29.11 -30.54 22.84
C GLY A 305 -28.75 -30.79 21.38
N ASP A 306 -29.19 -31.89 20.77
CA ASP A 306 -28.89 -32.22 19.38
C ASP A 306 -30.14 -32.63 18.61
N GLY A 307 -30.42 -31.94 17.50
CA GLY A 307 -31.41 -32.37 16.51
C GLY A 307 -32.13 -31.19 15.86
N TRP A 308 -31.76 -30.89 14.62
CA TRP A 308 -32.51 -30.02 13.72
C TRP A 308 -33.96 -30.52 13.59
N LEU A 309 -34.94 -29.61 13.72
CA LEU A 309 -36.27 -29.82 13.17
C LEU A 309 -36.44 -28.82 12.03
N GLN A 310 -36.56 -29.35 10.81
CA GLN A 310 -37.07 -28.65 9.64
C GLN A 310 -38.59 -28.92 9.59
N GLU A 311 -39.39 -27.85 9.61
CA GLU A 311 -40.68 -27.78 8.92
C GLU A 311 -40.78 -26.44 8.19
#